data_AF-A0A0B1SQR7-F1
#
_entry.id   AF-A0A0B1SQR7-F1
#
_cell.length_a   1.000
_cell.length_b   1.000
_cell.length_c   1.000
_cell.angle_alpha   90.00
_cell.angle_beta   90.00
_cell.angle_gamma   90.00
#
_symmetry.space_group_name_H-M   'P 1'
#
loop_
_entity.id
_entity.type
_entity.pdbx_description
1 polymer ?
#
loop_
_entity_poly.entity_id
_entity_poly.type
_entity_poly.pdbx_seq_one_letter_code
_entity_poly.pdbx_strand_id
1 'polypeptide(L)'
;KVVDIENYYADVTVATEEHPPEWKLLYSAKEEYNLTDLSPNSWNNLVKKIFEDEETATKNAFRVSEPLCDDICRSEILCSLRSGHHNMSLYCPENYALPPPSDFEFRGNSHA
;
A
#
# COMPACT_ATOMS: atom_id res chain seq x y z
N LYS A 1 -13.07 -20.19 -2.23
CA LYS A 1 -13.43 -18.94 -1.50
C LYS A 1 -12.39 -18.74 -0.41
N VAL A 2 -11.78 -17.56 -0.34
CA VAL A 2 -10.88 -17.21 0.77
C VAL A 2 -11.73 -16.76 1.96
N VAL A 3 -11.39 -17.22 3.16
CA VAL A 3 -12.16 -16.93 4.39
C VAL A 3 -11.44 -15.97 5.34
N ASP A 4 -10.11 -15.97 5.31
CA ASP A 4 -9.24 -14.95 5.90
C ASP A 4 -7.85 -15.02 5.23
N ILE A 5 -6.99 -14.03 5.48
CA ILE A 5 -5.58 -14.00 5.08
C ILE A 5 -4.75 -13.59 6.30
N GLU A 6 -3.82 -14.45 6.69
CA GLU A 6 -2.85 -14.17 7.75
C GLU A 6 -1.48 -13.86 7.15
N ASN A 7 -0.85 -12.81 7.65
CA ASN A 7 0.50 -12.43 7.26
C ASN A 7 1.45 -12.69 8.42
N TYR A 8 2.50 -13.46 8.17
CA TYR A 8 3.55 -13.73 9.15
C TYR A 8 4.83 -13.00 8.75
N TYR A 9 5.61 -12.58 9.74
CA TYR A 9 6.89 -11.93 9.53
C TYR A 9 7.95 -12.49 10.46
N ALA A 10 9.21 -12.32 10.07
CA ALA A 10 10.35 -12.54 10.95
C ALA A 10 11.22 -11.28 10.90
N ASP A 11 11.67 -10.83 12.07
CA ASP A 11 12.53 -9.66 12.17
C ASP A 11 13.98 -10.04 11.85
N VAL A 12 14.44 -9.64 10.67
CA VAL A 12 15.80 -9.92 10.19
C VAL A 12 16.87 -9.12 10.94
N THR A 13 16.50 -8.07 11.68
CA THR A 13 17.47 -7.28 12.45
C THR A 13 17.93 -7.99 13.73
N VAL A 14 17.14 -8.95 14.21
CA VAL A 14 17.45 -9.76 15.42
C VAL A 14 17.85 -11.20 15.11
N ALA A 15 17.64 -11.67 13.88
CA ALA A 15 17.98 -13.03 13.47
C ALA A 15 19.50 -13.16 13.22
N THR A 16 20.12 -14.22 13.77
CA THR A 16 21.52 -14.61 13.53
C THR A 16 21.62 -16.10 13.20
N GLU A 17 22.82 -16.60 12.93
CA GLU A 17 23.04 -18.04 12.72
C GLU A 17 22.70 -18.86 13.98
N GLU A 18 23.05 -18.34 15.16
CA GLU A 18 22.75 -18.94 16.46
C GLU A 18 21.31 -18.70 16.93
N HIS A 19 20.68 -17.62 16.45
CA HIS A 19 19.30 -17.24 16.75
C HIS A 19 18.49 -17.16 15.44
N PRO A 20 18.06 -18.31 14.89
CA PRO A 20 17.36 -18.35 13.61
C PRO A 20 16.06 -17.53 13.66
N PRO A 21 15.55 -17.07 12.50
CA PRO A 21 14.38 -16.21 12.43
C PRO A 21 13.13 -16.89 13.01
N GLU A 22 12.50 -16.23 13.99
CA GLU A 22 11.21 -16.62 14.54
C GLU A 22 10.07 -15.96 13.76
N TRP A 23 9.19 -16.79 13.18
CA TRP A 23 8.00 -16.30 12.47
C TRP A 23 6.88 -15.99 13.45
N LYS A 24 6.34 -14.78 13.38
CA LYS A 24 5.26 -14.28 14.23
C LYS A 24 4.11 -13.80 13.37
N LEU A 25 2.88 -14.00 13.84
CA LEU A 25 1.71 -13.44 13.18
C LEU A 25 1.82 -11.92 13.23
N LEU A 26 1.82 -11.28 12.08
CA LEU A 26 1.74 -9.82 11.97
C LEU A 26 0.29 -9.37 12.13
N TYR A 27 -0.59 -9.88 11.25
CA TYR A 27 -2.02 -9.57 11.28
C TYR A 27 -2.85 -10.58 10.48
N SER A 28 -4.14 -10.66 10.80
CA SER A 28 -5.17 -11.21 9.90
C SER A 28 -5.90 -10.07 9.18
N ALA A 29 -6.20 -10.23 7.89
CA ALA A 29 -6.82 -9.17 7.08
C ALA A 29 -8.17 -8.74 7.65
N LYS A 30 -8.95 -9.68 8.20
CA LYS A 30 -10.22 -9.37 8.83
C LYS A 30 -10.09 -8.56 10.11
N GLU A 31 -9.12 -8.89 10.96
CA GLU A 31 -8.89 -8.17 12.21
C GLU A 31 -8.34 -6.76 11.96
N GLU A 32 -7.27 -6.67 11.14
CA GLU A 32 -6.58 -5.42 10.84
C GLU A 32 -7.50 -4.36 10.23
N TYR A 33 -8.30 -4.77 9.25
CA TYR A 33 -9.16 -3.87 8.49
C TYR A 33 -10.63 -3.93 8.91
N ASN A 34 -10.93 -4.65 10.01
CA ASN A 34 -12.28 -4.87 10.53
C ASN A 34 -13.26 -5.34 9.44
N LEU A 35 -12.86 -6.36 8.67
CA LEU A 35 -13.66 -6.93 7.59
C LEU A 35 -14.48 -8.14 8.08
N THR A 36 -15.75 -8.19 7.72
CA THR A 36 -16.63 -9.33 8.03
C THR A 36 -16.38 -10.52 7.10
N ASP A 37 -16.01 -10.24 5.84
CA ASP A 37 -15.60 -11.20 4.83
C ASP A 37 -14.57 -10.62 3.86
N LEU A 38 -13.98 -11.50 3.04
CA LEU A 38 -13.02 -11.13 1.99
C LEU A 38 -13.63 -11.14 0.59
N SER A 39 -14.91 -10.77 0.47
CA SER A 39 -15.56 -10.63 -0.84
C SER A 39 -14.98 -9.45 -1.62
N PRO A 40 -15.08 -9.43 -2.96
CA PRO A 40 -14.65 -8.29 -3.77
C PRO A 40 -15.28 -6.96 -3.33
N ASN A 41 -16.51 -7.00 -2.81
CA ASN A 41 -17.19 -5.80 -2.32
C ASN A 41 -16.55 -5.26 -1.02
N SER A 42 -16.19 -6.14 -0.09
CA SER A 42 -15.51 -5.76 1.15
C SER A 42 -14.13 -5.14 0.87
N TRP A 43 -13.37 -5.72 -0.06
CA TRP A 43 -12.10 -5.14 -0.52
C TRP A 43 -12.28 -3.79 -1.21
N ASN A 44 -13.28 -3.66 -2.09
CA ASN A 44 -13.57 -2.39 -2.75
C ASN A 44 -13.94 -1.28 -1.76
N ASN A 45 -14.65 -1.62 -0.67
CA ASN A 45 -14.96 -0.66 0.39
C ASN A 45 -13.72 -0.27 1.21
N LEU A 46 -12.81 -1.22 1.48
CA LEU A 46 -11.54 -0.92 2.13
C LEU A 46 -10.68 0.02 1.28
N VAL A 47 -10.59 -0.21 -0.04
CA VAL A 47 -9.83 0.65 -0.97
C VAL A 47 -10.33 2.11 -0.93
N LYS A 48 -11.65 2.32 -0.76
CA LYS A 48 -12.19 3.68 -0.56
C LYS A 48 -11.77 4.29 0.78
N LYS A 49 -11.77 3.51 1.87
CA LYS A 49 -11.33 3.97 3.19
C LYS A 49 -9.85 4.34 3.20
N ILE A 50 -9.00 3.55 2.54
CA ILE A 50 -7.56 3.85 2.36
C ILE A 50 -7.36 5.26 1.76
N PHE A 51 -8.28 5.72 0.92
CA PHE A 51 -8.20 7.06 0.35
C PHE A 51 -8.61 8.16 1.35
N GLU A 52 -9.67 7.91 2.13
CA GLU A 52 -10.26 8.90 3.03
C GLU A 52 -9.51 9.03 4.37
N ASP A 53 -8.78 7.98 4.78
CA ASP A 53 -8.15 7.87 6.08
C ASP A 53 -6.64 7.61 5.97
N GLU A 54 -5.85 8.59 6.44
CA GLU A 54 -4.37 8.54 6.40
C GLU A 54 -3.80 7.36 7.19
N GLU A 55 -4.38 7.05 8.36
CA GLU A 55 -3.92 5.94 9.19
C GLU A 55 -4.09 4.60 8.47
N THR A 56 -5.24 4.37 7.84
CA THR A 56 -5.51 3.18 7.03
C THR A 56 -4.58 3.11 5.81
N ALA A 57 -4.29 4.25 5.17
CA ALA A 57 -3.35 4.32 4.05
C ALA A 57 -1.94 3.91 4.46
N THR A 58 -1.43 4.50 5.55
CA THR A 58 -0.10 4.23 6.09
C THR A 58 0.03 2.76 6.50
N LYS A 59 -0.96 2.21 7.21
CA LYS A 59 -1.00 0.78 7.57
C LYS A 59 -1.05 -0.14 6.35
N ASN A 60 -1.69 0.27 5.27
CA ASN A 60 -1.74 -0.53 4.05
C ASN A 60 -0.38 -0.56 3.32
N ALA A 61 0.25 0.60 3.17
CA ALA A 61 1.44 0.77 2.36
C ALA A 61 2.75 0.41 3.07
N PHE A 62 2.83 0.62 4.38
CA PHE A 62 4.07 0.50 5.13
C PHE A 62 3.92 -0.49 6.29
N ARG A 63 4.92 -1.36 6.46
CA ARG A 63 4.93 -2.43 7.49
C ARG A 63 6.07 -2.33 8.50
N VAL A 64 7.11 -1.57 8.16
CA VAL A 64 8.34 -1.45 8.96
C VAL A 64 8.56 -0.01 9.43
N SER A 65 7.98 0.97 8.73
CA SER A 65 8.07 2.39 9.05
C SER A 65 6.70 3.04 8.94
N GLU A 66 6.53 4.19 9.59
CA GLU A 66 5.36 5.06 9.43
C GLU A 66 5.79 6.39 8.80
N PRO A 67 6.19 6.39 7.51
CA PRO A 67 6.46 7.63 6.82
C PRO A 67 5.14 8.39 6.59
N LEU A 68 5.23 9.71 6.43
CA LEU A 68 4.09 10.50 5.98
C LEU A 68 3.69 10.05 4.58
N CYS A 69 2.41 9.71 4.38
CA CYS A 69 1.82 9.39 3.09
C CYS A 69 0.88 10.52 2.69
N ASP A 70 1.41 11.47 1.94
CA ASP A 70 0.66 12.63 1.45
C ASP A 70 -0.38 12.25 0.37
N ASP A 71 -1.08 13.25 -0.16
CA ASP A 71 -2.10 13.05 -1.19
C ASP A 71 -1.58 12.34 -2.44
N ILE A 72 -0.30 12.53 -2.77
CA ILE A 72 0.35 11.89 -3.91
C ILE A 72 0.49 10.40 -3.63
N CYS A 73 1.10 10.06 -2.49
CA CYS A 73 1.26 8.68 -2.03
C CYS A 73 -0.08 7.94 -1.96
N ARG A 74 -1.11 8.54 -1.36
CA ARG A 74 -2.45 7.93 -1.24
C ARG A 74 -3.10 7.66 -2.60
N SER A 75 -2.92 8.59 -3.55
CA SER A 75 -3.43 8.46 -4.91
C SER A 75 -2.72 7.32 -5.68
N GLU A 76 -1.40 7.20 -5.54
CA GLU A 76 -0.63 6.11 -6.14
C GLU A 76 -1.06 4.73 -5.60
N ILE A 77 -1.21 4.62 -4.28
CA ILE A 77 -1.71 3.39 -3.63
C ILE A 77 -3.10 3.04 -4.16
N LEU A 78 -4.02 4.00 -4.20
CA LEU A 78 -5.38 3.80 -4.71
C LEU A 78 -5.37 3.25 -6.14
N CYS A 79 -4.62 3.89 -7.03
CA CYS A 79 -4.59 3.53 -8.43
C CYS A 79 -3.93 2.16 -8.64
N SER A 80 -2.90 1.84 -7.87
CA SER A 80 -2.29 0.50 -7.85
C SER A 80 -3.29 -0.57 -7.40
N LEU A 81 -4.01 -0.35 -6.29
CA LEU A 81 -4.97 -1.32 -5.73
C LEU A 81 -6.18 -1.58 -6.64
N ARG A 82 -6.56 -0.61 -7.46
CA ARG A 82 -7.68 -0.75 -8.43
C ARG A 82 -7.26 -1.34 -9.77
N SER A 83 -5.96 -1.46 -10.02
CA SER A 83 -5.42 -1.90 -11.31
C SER A 83 -5.51 -3.41 -11.51
N GLY A 84 -6.68 -3.88 -11.93
CA GLY A 84 -6.87 -5.25 -12.42
C GLY A 84 -6.45 -5.44 -13.89
N HIS A 85 -5.96 -4.40 -14.55
CA HIS A 85 -5.68 -4.36 -15.98
C HIS A 85 -4.61 -3.29 -16.29
N HIS A 86 -3.86 -3.47 -17.38
CA HIS A 86 -2.75 -2.58 -17.77
C HIS A 86 -3.19 -1.14 -18.13
N ASN A 87 -4.47 -0.94 -18.46
CA ASN A 87 -5.03 0.39 -18.75
C ASN A 87 -5.45 1.08 -17.45
N MET A 88 -4.52 1.86 -16.89
CA MET A 88 -4.68 2.59 -15.63
C MET A 88 -5.84 3.59 -15.67
N SER A 89 -6.10 4.23 -16.82
CA SER A 89 -7.15 5.23 -16.99
C SER A 89 -8.57 4.68 -16.79
N LEU A 90 -8.76 3.35 -16.88
CA LEU A 90 -10.06 2.71 -16.59
C LEU A 90 -10.34 2.59 -15.08
N TYR A 91 -9.30 2.55 -14.25
CA TYR A 91 -9.40 2.16 -12.84
C TYR A 91 -8.90 3.24 -11.87
N CYS A 92 -8.11 4.20 -12.36
CA CYS A 92 -7.64 5.40 -11.68
C CYS A 92 -8.35 6.62 -12.28
N PRO A 93 -9.40 7.16 -11.64
CA PRO A 93 -10.12 8.32 -12.17
C PRO A 93 -9.24 9.58 -12.18
N GLU A 94 -9.47 10.51 -13.12
CA GLU A 94 -8.62 11.69 -13.33
C GLU A 94 -8.45 12.57 -12.09
N ASN A 95 -9.46 12.63 -11.21
CA ASN A 95 -9.37 13.40 -9.97
C ASN A 95 -8.42 12.78 -8.93
N TYR A 96 -7.93 11.57 -9.18
CA TYR A 96 -6.90 10.87 -8.41
C TYR A 96 -5.65 10.58 -9.24
N ALA A 97 -5.68 10.84 -10.55
CA ALA A 97 -4.48 10.77 -11.36
C ALA A 97 -3.61 11.97 -10.98
N LEU A 98 -2.35 11.71 -10.63
CA LEU A 98 -1.39 12.78 -10.40
C LEU A 98 -1.36 13.71 -11.63
N PRO A 99 -1.28 15.04 -11.43
CA PRO A 99 -0.96 15.91 -12.55
C PRO A 99 0.35 15.41 -13.18
N PRO A 100 0.50 15.50 -14.52
CA PRO A 100 1.78 15.17 -15.14
C PRO A 100 2.87 15.97 -14.42
N PRO A 101 4.03 15.35 -14.11
CA PRO A 101 5.10 16.06 -13.42
C PRO A 101 5.36 17.36 -14.17
N SER A 102 5.21 18.49 -13.47
CA SER A 102 5.48 19.81 -14.03
C SER A 102 6.94 19.80 -14.46
N ASP A 103 7.17 19.80 -15.77
CA ASP A 103 8.45 19.82 -16.47
C ASP A 103 9.64 19.41 -15.61
N PHE A 104 10.08 18.17 -15.78
CA PHE A 104 11.38 17.70 -15.32
C PHE A 104 12.46 18.60 -15.94
N GLU A 105 12.82 19.70 -15.26
CA GLU A 105 13.98 20.50 -15.60
C GLU A 105 15.18 19.55 -15.52
N PHE A 106 15.73 19.20 -16.68
CA PHE A 106 17.06 18.65 -16.77
C PHE A 106 18.00 19.62 -16.06
N ARG A 107 18.36 19.33 -14.81
CA ARG A 107 19.57 19.88 -14.20
C ARG A 107 20.72 19.32 -15.02
N GLY A 108 21.04 20.04 -16.09
CA GLY A 108 22.28 19.87 -16.82
C GLY A 108 23.42 19.96 -15.82
N ASN A 109 24.14 18.86 -15.65
CA ASN A 109 25.38 18.86 -14.91
C ASN A 109 26.35 19.83 -15.60
N SER A 110 26.61 20.96 -14.94
CA SER A 110 27.77 21.79 -15.20
C SER A 110 29.00 21.07 -14.65
N HIS A 111 29.72 20.34 -15.53
CA HIS A 111 31.14 20.03 -15.37
C HIS A 111 31.79 19.85 -16.74
N ALA A 112 32.21 20.98 -17.33
CA ALA A 112 33.50 21.18 -18.02
C ALA A 112 33.69 22.69 -18.25
#